data_AF-A0A090TN40-F1
#
_entry.id   AF-A0A090TN40-F1
#
_cell.length_a   1.000
_cell.length_b   1.000
_cell.length_c   1.000
_cell.angle_alpha   90.00
_cell.angle_beta   90.00
_cell.angle_gamma   90.00
#
_symmetry.space_group_name_H-M   'P 1'
#
loop_
_entity.id
_entity.type
_entity.pdbx_description
1 polymer ?
#
loop_
_entity_poly.entity_id
_entity_poly.type
_entity_poly.pdbx_seq_one_letter_code
_entity_poly.pdbx_strand_id
1 'polypeptide(L)'
;MFVARFVSPDLLHQFSRSVQLPELALKNRHTLLLLCFLILLAGTRVTPTRSDWDRTFPHIDLNHFRFGDNFRLLIQLFWLALIKQNFTWQQWRLTRHLNAINQVISRFFNACRRFSAKAVTAIDDQLEGQGVKRTANHFIPDSVLYIVLIVLTALCLTVPFSITAQVVFVAVLAVVASSVRGVKGRLPNMLLIILSLIASCRYLWWRYSSTINWDKDLDMMLGLVLLMAETYSWMVLILSYFQTIWPLNRTPETLPEDPKTWPSIDLFIPTYNEELDVVRARCWRQRLSIGQKTRSIFISWMMVNVIRFRRSLSKLGLATFADPPMSTLRPVTSTTH
;
A
#
# COMPACT_ATOMS: atom_id res chain seq x y z
N MET A 1 -53.84 -22.38 6.92
CA MET A 1 -52.45 -22.86 6.81
C MET A 1 -52.46 -24.33 6.37
N PHE A 2 -52.05 -24.64 5.13
CA PHE A 2 -52.12 -26.00 4.57
C PHE A 2 -51.34 -27.02 5.43
N VAL A 3 -50.14 -26.65 5.87
CA VAL A 3 -49.27 -27.50 6.70
C VAL A 3 -49.76 -27.63 8.14
N ALA A 4 -50.42 -26.62 8.71
CA ALA A 4 -50.95 -26.68 10.09
C ALA A 4 -52.08 -27.70 10.27
N ARG A 5 -52.76 -28.12 9.20
CA ARG A 5 -53.77 -29.20 9.27
C ARG A 5 -53.15 -30.56 9.59
N PHE A 6 -51.85 -30.72 9.36
CA PHE A 6 -51.11 -31.97 9.54
C PHE A 6 -50.21 -31.96 10.78
N VAL A 7 -50.20 -30.86 11.56
CA VAL A 7 -49.32 -30.66 12.71
C VAL A 7 -50.16 -30.64 13.98
N SER A 8 -49.67 -31.26 15.06
CA SER A 8 -50.38 -31.30 16.34
C SER A 8 -50.58 -29.89 16.91
N PRO A 9 -51.71 -29.62 17.60
CA PRO A 9 -51.99 -28.30 18.16
C PRO A 9 -50.92 -27.84 19.15
N ASP A 10 -50.31 -28.76 19.90
CA ASP A 10 -49.22 -28.45 20.83
C ASP A 10 -47.97 -27.88 20.13
N LEU A 11 -47.60 -28.44 18.97
CA LEU A 11 -46.46 -27.97 18.18
C LEU A 11 -46.73 -26.60 17.56
N LEU A 12 -47.99 -26.34 17.16
CA LEU A 12 -48.39 -25.06 16.62
C LEU A 12 -48.36 -23.95 17.69
N HIS A 13 -48.76 -24.27 18.92
CA HIS A 13 -48.66 -23.37 20.06
C HIS A 13 -47.20 -23.11 20.45
N GLN A 14 -46.32 -24.13 20.43
CA GLN A 14 -44.88 -23.95 20.65
C GLN A 14 -44.24 -23.05 19.57
N PHE A 15 -44.63 -23.25 18.31
CA PHE A 15 -44.18 -22.40 17.21
C PHE A 15 -44.65 -20.95 17.37
N SER A 16 -45.93 -20.74 17.66
CA SER A 16 -46.51 -19.42 17.94
C SER A 16 -45.76 -18.68 19.05
N ARG A 17 -45.40 -19.37 20.15
CA ARG A 17 -44.58 -18.82 21.23
C ARG A 17 -43.16 -18.47 20.79
N SER A 18 -42.50 -19.31 20.00
CA SER A 18 -41.14 -19.04 19.52
C SER A 18 -41.02 -17.79 18.64
N VAL A 19 -42.04 -17.54 17.81
CA VAL A 19 -42.07 -16.40 16.88
C VAL A 19 -42.76 -15.18 17.51
N GLN A 20 -43.42 -15.33 18.67
CA GLN A 20 -44.20 -14.29 19.36
C GLN A 20 -45.34 -13.70 18.51
N LEU A 21 -46.02 -14.56 17.72
CA LEU A 21 -47.17 -14.18 16.91
C LEU A 21 -48.43 -14.89 17.40
N PRO A 22 -49.60 -14.22 17.50
CA PRO A 22 -50.84 -14.86 17.92
C PRO A 22 -51.30 -15.92 16.92
N GLU A 23 -51.90 -17.02 17.40
CA GLU A 23 -52.26 -18.19 16.58
C GLU A 23 -53.16 -17.83 15.37
N LEU A 24 -54.05 -16.86 15.53
CA LEU A 24 -54.92 -16.34 14.47
C LEU A 24 -54.19 -15.57 13.36
N ALA A 25 -52.99 -15.04 13.61
CA ALA A 25 -52.21 -14.32 12.61
C ALA A 25 -51.43 -15.24 11.66
N LEU A 26 -51.37 -16.55 11.94
CA LEU A 26 -50.66 -17.52 11.11
C LEU A 26 -51.41 -17.81 9.80
N LYS A 27 -50.98 -17.11 8.75
CA LYS A 27 -51.42 -17.34 7.37
C LYS A 27 -50.54 -18.38 6.64
N ASN A 28 -50.98 -18.83 5.46
CA ASN A 28 -50.24 -19.75 4.59
C ASN A 28 -48.81 -19.27 4.24
N ARG A 29 -48.51 -17.97 4.37
CA ARG A 29 -47.17 -17.42 4.14
C ARG A 29 -46.11 -17.93 5.12
N HIS A 30 -46.47 -18.33 6.34
CA HIS A 30 -45.52 -18.76 7.38
C HIS A 30 -45.18 -20.27 7.33
N THR A 31 -45.60 -20.99 6.28
CA THR A 31 -45.43 -22.45 6.17
C THR A 31 -43.97 -22.87 6.13
N LEU A 32 -43.10 -22.13 5.43
CA LEU A 32 -41.67 -22.43 5.33
C LEU A 32 -40.94 -22.11 6.63
N LEU A 33 -41.34 -21.05 7.34
CA LEU A 33 -40.82 -20.74 8.66
C LEU A 33 -41.21 -21.83 9.69
N LEU A 34 -42.44 -22.32 9.62
CA LEU A 34 -42.92 -23.45 10.43
C LEU A 34 -42.18 -24.76 10.08
N LEU A 35 -41.91 -25.01 8.81
CA LEU A 35 -41.12 -26.18 8.38
C LEU A 35 -39.67 -26.07 8.88
N CYS A 36 -39.07 -24.88 8.82
CA CYS A 36 -37.74 -24.62 9.38
C CYS A 36 -37.72 -24.85 10.90
N PHE A 37 -38.74 -24.37 11.63
CA PHE A 37 -38.90 -24.65 13.06
C PHE A 37 -38.97 -26.14 13.36
N LEU A 38 -39.76 -26.91 12.59
CA LEU A 38 -39.87 -28.35 12.76
C LEU A 38 -38.54 -29.07 12.47
N ILE A 39 -37.79 -28.66 11.45
CA ILE A 39 -36.45 -29.21 11.15
C ILE A 39 -35.48 -28.91 12.29
N LEU A 40 -35.46 -27.67 12.81
CA LEU A 40 -34.63 -27.29 13.93
C LEU A 40 -35.00 -28.08 15.18
N LEU A 41 -36.30 -28.21 15.48
CA LEU A 41 -36.79 -29.00 16.62
C LEU A 41 -36.43 -30.49 16.48
N ALA A 42 -36.53 -31.05 15.27
CA ALA A 42 -36.14 -32.43 14.99
C ALA A 42 -34.62 -32.65 15.13
N GLY A 43 -33.82 -31.67 14.71
CA GLY A 43 -32.35 -31.76 14.71
C GLY A 43 -31.70 -31.50 16.07
N THR A 44 -32.16 -30.48 16.80
CA THR A 44 -31.52 -30.04 18.06
C THR A 44 -32.31 -30.42 19.31
N ARG A 45 -33.58 -30.85 19.16
CA ARG A 45 -34.53 -31.14 20.26
C ARG A 45 -34.75 -29.97 21.24
N VAL A 46 -34.34 -28.77 20.87
CA VAL A 46 -34.51 -27.54 21.65
C VAL A 46 -35.47 -26.62 20.90
N THR A 47 -36.44 -26.05 21.61
CA THR A 47 -37.35 -25.04 21.03
C THR A 47 -36.58 -23.74 20.81
N PRO A 48 -36.38 -23.26 19.57
CA PRO A 48 -35.68 -22.01 19.32
C PRO A 48 -36.43 -20.83 19.92
N THR A 49 -35.72 -19.93 20.59
CA THR A 49 -36.29 -18.70 21.14
C THR A 49 -36.29 -17.58 20.10
N ARG A 50 -37.04 -16.50 20.36
CA ARG A 50 -37.09 -15.35 19.42
C ARG A 50 -35.71 -14.77 19.13
N SER A 51 -34.86 -14.66 20.14
CA SER A 51 -33.47 -14.20 19.99
C SER A 51 -32.61 -15.12 19.12
N ASP A 52 -32.88 -16.43 19.11
CA ASP A 52 -32.17 -17.36 18.23
C ASP A 52 -32.57 -17.14 16.77
N TRP A 53 -33.84 -16.86 16.51
CA TRP A 53 -34.33 -16.52 15.17
C TRP A 53 -33.71 -15.21 14.67
N ASP A 54 -33.66 -14.16 15.51
CA ASP A 54 -33.08 -12.88 15.13
C ASP A 54 -31.55 -13.01 14.90
N ARG A 55 -30.86 -13.90 15.64
CA ARG A 55 -29.43 -14.18 15.42
C ARG A 55 -29.17 -14.93 14.10
N THR A 56 -29.98 -15.94 13.78
CA THR A 56 -29.79 -16.77 12.58
C THR A 56 -30.31 -16.10 11.31
N PHE A 57 -31.34 -15.25 11.44
CA PHE A 57 -32.01 -14.54 10.34
C PHE A 57 -32.17 -13.03 10.62
N PRO A 58 -31.07 -12.27 10.72
CA PRO A 58 -31.13 -10.84 11.07
C PRO A 58 -31.81 -9.96 10.01
N HIS A 59 -32.03 -10.48 8.81
CA HIS A 59 -32.59 -9.75 7.66
C HIS A 59 -34.11 -9.97 7.48
N ILE A 60 -34.76 -10.75 8.35
CA ILE A 60 -36.18 -11.07 8.27
C ILE A 60 -36.92 -10.41 9.44
N ASP A 61 -37.78 -9.44 9.13
CA ASP A 61 -38.69 -8.85 10.10
C ASP A 61 -39.87 -9.80 10.37
N LEU A 62 -39.74 -10.67 11.36
CA LEU A 62 -40.75 -11.67 11.71
C LEU A 62 -42.09 -11.06 12.14
N ASN A 63 -42.12 -9.78 12.54
CA ASN A 63 -43.35 -9.06 12.89
C ASN A 63 -44.19 -8.68 11.67
N HIS A 64 -43.56 -8.54 10.49
CA HIS A 64 -44.21 -8.11 9.26
C HIS A 64 -43.86 -9.01 8.07
N PHE A 65 -44.04 -10.31 8.25
CA PHE A 65 -43.64 -11.33 7.28
C PHE A 65 -44.33 -11.19 5.92
N ARG A 66 -43.54 -10.89 4.88
CA ARG A 66 -43.96 -10.79 3.48
C ARG A 66 -43.74 -12.12 2.75
N PHE A 67 -44.41 -12.29 1.60
CA PHE A 67 -44.22 -13.50 0.79
C PHE A 67 -42.78 -13.67 0.30
N GLY A 68 -42.06 -12.55 0.06
CA GLY A 68 -40.65 -12.56 -0.34
C GLY A 68 -39.68 -13.03 0.74
N ASP A 69 -40.07 -13.01 2.02
CA ASP A 69 -39.18 -13.42 3.12
C ASP A 69 -38.95 -14.94 3.14
N ASN A 70 -39.87 -15.71 2.54
CA ASN A 70 -39.69 -17.14 2.30
C ASN A 70 -38.49 -17.44 1.40
N PHE A 71 -38.26 -16.64 0.37
CA PHE A 71 -37.09 -16.81 -0.50
C PHE A 71 -35.79 -16.45 0.23
N ARG A 72 -35.80 -15.37 1.02
CA ARG A 72 -34.65 -14.96 1.84
C ARG A 72 -34.27 -16.05 2.85
N LEU A 73 -35.28 -16.67 3.48
CA LEU A 73 -35.10 -17.78 4.40
C LEU A 73 -34.45 -19.01 3.71
N LEU A 74 -34.89 -19.37 2.51
CA LEU A 74 -34.29 -20.49 1.76
C LEU A 74 -32.84 -20.24 1.38
N ILE A 75 -32.53 -19.02 0.91
CA ILE A 75 -31.16 -18.62 0.55
C ILE A 75 -30.27 -18.66 1.78
N GLN A 76 -30.73 -18.12 2.91
CA GLN A 76 -29.97 -18.15 4.15
C GLN A 76 -29.76 -19.57 4.67
N LEU A 77 -30.77 -20.45 4.61
CA LEU A 77 -30.63 -21.86 5.01
C LEU A 77 -29.63 -22.60 4.12
N PHE A 78 -29.67 -22.35 2.81
CA PHE A 78 -28.71 -22.91 1.87
C PHE A 78 -27.28 -22.42 2.18
N TRP A 79 -27.12 -21.15 2.50
CA TRP A 79 -25.85 -20.56 2.90
C TRP A 79 -25.32 -21.16 4.21
N LEU A 80 -26.16 -21.28 5.23
CA LEU A 80 -25.82 -21.92 6.51
C LEU A 80 -25.47 -23.40 6.37
N ALA A 81 -26.11 -24.10 5.44
CA ALA A 81 -25.84 -25.52 5.18
C ALA A 81 -24.50 -25.74 4.44
N LEU A 82 -24.14 -24.87 3.50
CA LEU A 82 -22.92 -24.98 2.72
C LEU A 82 -21.68 -24.42 3.41
N ILE A 83 -21.85 -23.37 4.21
CA ILE A 83 -20.74 -22.64 4.82
C ILE A 83 -20.68 -22.95 6.31
N LYS A 84 -19.68 -23.75 6.72
CA LYS A 84 -19.34 -23.95 8.14
C LYS A 84 -19.09 -22.60 8.81
N GLN A 85 -20.00 -22.19 9.69
CA GLN A 85 -19.95 -20.86 10.33
C GLN A 85 -18.85 -20.66 11.38
N ASN A 86 -18.22 -21.73 11.88
CA ASN A 86 -17.07 -21.66 12.80
C ASN A 86 -15.76 -22.04 12.11
N PHE A 87 -15.42 -21.36 11.01
CA PHE A 87 -14.14 -21.57 10.34
C PHE A 87 -13.06 -20.63 10.92
N THR A 88 -12.48 -21.05 12.04
CA THR A 88 -11.30 -20.38 12.62
C THR A 88 -10.05 -21.07 12.08
N TRP A 89 -9.30 -20.42 11.18
CA TRP A 89 -8.08 -20.93 10.54
C TRP A 89 -7.00 -21.47 11.53
N GLN A 90 -7.09 -21.09 12.82
CA GLN A 90 -6.17 -21.55 13.87
C GLN A 90 -6.27 -23.04 14.24
N GLN A 91 -7.36 -23.74 13.91
CA GLN A 91 -7.58 -25.10 14.41
C GLN A 91 -7.09 -26.22 13.46
N TRP A 92 -6.66 -25.88 12.24
CA TRP A 92 -6.26 -26.88 11.27
C TRP A 92 -4.86 -27.44 11.58
N ARG A 93 -4.68 -28.77 11.58
CA ARG A 93 -3.35 -29.39 11.87
C ARG A 93 -2.26 -28.87 10.93
N LEU A 94 -2.61 -28.56 9.68
CA LEU A 94 -1.67 -27.97 8.72
C LEU A 94 -1.22 -26.56 9.14
N THR A 95 -2.06 -25.74 9.78
CA THR A 95 -1.65 -24.40 10.23
C THR A 95 -0.65 -24.45 11.37
N ARG A 96 -0.67 -25.50 12.21
CA ARG A 96 0.41 -25.72 13.21
C ARG A 96 1.75 -26.01 12.54
N HIS A 97 1.76 -26.88 11.52
CA HIS A 97 3.00 -27.17 10.78
C HIS A 97 3.49 -25.96 9.99
N LEU A 98 2.59 -25.23 9.31
CA LEU A 98 2.93 -23.99 8.60
C LEU A 98 3.46 -22.92 9.55
N ASN A 99 2.86 -22.76 10.74
CA ASN A 99 3.33 -21.82 11.75
C ASN A 99 4.69 -22.24 12.33
N ALA A 100 4.91 -23.53 12.57
CA ALA A 100 6.21 -24.05 13.01
C ALA A 100 7.30 -23.82 11.94
N ILE A 101 6.98 -24.08 10.66
CA ILE A 101 7.86 -23.80 9.52
C ILE A 101 8.16 -22.30 9.44
N ASN A 102 7.14 -21.43 9.53
CA ASN A 102 7.34 -19.98 9.54
C ASN A 102 8.19 -19.50 10.71
N GLN A 103 8.08 -20.13 11.89
CA GLN A 103 8.94 -19.83 13.04
C GLN A 103 10.39 -20.24 12.79
N VAL A 104 10.64 -21.40 12.18
CA VAL A 104 12.01 -21.83 11.81
C VAL A 104 12.59 -20.92 10.74
N ILE A 105 11.83 -20.63 9.69
CA ILE A 105 12.22 -19.73 8.60
C ILE A 105 12.54 -18.33 9.14
N SER A 106 11.68 -17.76 9.97
CA SER A 106 11.93 -16.44 10.55
C SER A 106 13.14 -16.43 11.50
N ARG A 107 13.38 -17.49 12.28
CA ARG A 107 14.60 -17.62 13.08
C ARG A 107 15.85 -17.68 12.22
N PHE A 108 15.83 -18.46 11.14
CA PHE A 108 16.93 -18.53 10.18
C PHE A 108 17.22 -17.15 9.57
N PHE A 109 16.22 -16.48 9.00
CA PHE A 109 16.41 -15.15 8.41
C PHE A 109 16.84 -14.10 9.45
N ASN A 110 16.35 -14.19 10.69
CA ASN A 110 16.80 -13.29 11.75
C ASN A 110 18.26 -13.54 12.16
N ALA A 111 18.70 -14.80 12.19
CA ALA A 111 20.09 -15.15 12.44
C ALA A 111 21.00 -14.65 11.29
N CYS A 112 20.62 -14.92 10.04
CA CYS A 112 21.31 -14.42 8.86
C CYS A 112 21.36 -12.88 8.85
N ARG A 113 20.27 -12.19 9.20
CA ARG A 113 20.23 -10.73 9.30
C ARG A 113 21.19 -10.20 10.37
N ARG A 114 21.27 -10.85 11.52
CA ARG A 114 22.23 -10.46 12.59
C ARG A 114 23.67 -10.64 12.12
N PHE A 115 23.95 -11.75 11.44
CA PHE A 115 25.26 -12.01 10.87
C PHE A 115 25.63 -10.98 9.79
N SER A 116 24.73 -10.73 8.84
CA SER A 116 24.93 -9.75 7.77
C SER A 116 25.06 -8.33 8.33
N ALA A 117 24.27 -7.96 9.34
CA ALA A 117 24.40 -6.66 9.99
C ALA A 117 25.80 -6.48 10.60
N LYS A 118 26.27 -7.47 11.38
CA LYS A 118 27.62 -7.44 11.96
C LYS A 118 28.72 -7.40 10.90
N ALA A 119 28.59 -8.20 9.84
CA ALA A 119 29.57 -8.24 8.75
C ALA A 119 29.62 -6.91 8.01
N VAL A 120 28.46 -6.32 7.69
CA VAL A 120 28.39 -5.05 6.97
C VAL A 120 28.91 -3.90 7.82
N THR A 121 28.56 -3.81 9.11
CA THR A 121 29.09 -2.76 9.99
C THR A 121 30.59 -2.91 10.21
N ALA A 122 31.11 -4.14 10.33
CA ALA A 122 32.55 -4.36 10.44
C ALA A 122 33.30 -3.90 9.19
N ILE A 123 32.73 -4.12 8.00
CA ILE A 123 33.30 -3.62 6.74
C ILE A 123 33.22 -2.09 6.68
N ASP A 124 32.10 -1.50 7.06
CA ASP A 124 31.90 -0.04 7.08
C ASP A 124 32.91 0.64 8.01
N ASP A 125 33.03 0.16 9.26
CA ASP A 125 33.98 0.67 10.26
C ASP A 125 35.43 0.51 9.80
N GLN A 126 35.75 -0.59 9.11
CA GLN A 126 37.09 -0.83 8.58
C GLN A 126 37.41 0.09 7.40
N LEU A 127 36.44 0.38 6.53
CA LEU A 127 36.59 1.32 5.41
C LEU A 127 36.70 2.77 5.89
N GLU A 128 35.89 3.17 6.88
CA GLU A 128 35.95 4.49 7.50
C GLU A 128 37.24 4.68 8.32
N GLY A 129 37.64 3.69 9.11
CA GLY A 129 38.87 3.72 9.91
C GLY A 129 40.16 3.67 9.08
N GLN A 130 40.12 3.09 7.88
CA GLN A 130 41.23 3.15 6.91
C GLN A 130 41.29 4.48 6.14
N GLY A 131 40.29 5.36 6.30
CA GLY A 131 40.28 6.76 5.87
C GLY A 131 41.16 7.06 4.66
N VAL A 132 40.86 6.46 3.50
CA VAL A 132 41.59 6.61 2.22
C VAL A 132 43.09 6.90 2.43
N LYS A 133 43.78 6.14 3.28
CA LYS A 133 45.23 6.03 3.15
C LYS A 133 45.44 5.15 1.94
N ARG A 134 45.39 5.79 0.76
CA ARG A 134 45.88 5.26 -0.51
C ARG A 134 47.34 4.90 -0.28
N THR A 135 47.58 3.71 0.26
CA THR A 135 48.90 3.12 0.33
C THR A 135 49.28 2.90 -1.12
N ALA A 136 50.06 3.84 -1.65
CA ALA A 136 50.52 3.94 -3.03
C ALA A 136 51.58 2.85 -3.33
N ASN A 137 51.26 1.60 -2.99
CA ASN A 137 52.13 0.45 -3.16
C ASN A 137 51.31 -0.77 -3.60
N HIS A 138 50.45 -0.59 -4.61
CA HIS A 138 49.81 -1.72 -5.29
C HIS A 138 50.48 -1.91 -6.66
N PHE A 139 51.14 -3.05 -6.83
CA PHE A 139 51.88 -3.46 -8.04
C PHE A 139 50.97 -3.62 -9.28
N ILE A 140 49.64 -3.61 -9.07
CA ILE A 140 48.62 -3.70 -10.11
C ILE A 140 47.91 -2.34 -10.18
N PRO A 141 47.83 -1.68 -11.35
CA PRO A 141 47.08 -0.44 -11.46
C PRO A 141 45.59 -0.72 -11.26
N ASP A 142 44.87 0.16 -10.54
CA ASP A 142 43.43 0.03 -10.25
C ASP A 142 42.60 -0.25 -11.53
N SER A 143 43.04 0.26 -12.69
CA SER A 143 42.42 0.00 -13.99
C SER A 143 42.38 -1.49 -14.37
N VAL A 144 43.43 -2.26 -14.06
CA VAL A 144 43.47 -3.71 -14.33
C VAL A 144 42.47 -4.43 -13.42
N LEU A 145 42.33 -4.02 -12.16
CA LEU A 145 41.34 -4.58 -11.25
C LEU A 145 39.91 -4.32 -11.76
N TYR A 146 39.62 -3.10 -12.22
CA TYR A 146 38.31 -2.77 -12.82
C TYR A 146 38.04 -3.58 -14.09
N ILE A 147 39.04 -3.75 -14.97
CA ILE A 147 38.90 -4.56 -16.18
C ILE A 147 38.60 -6.02 -15.81
N VAL A 148 39.34 -6.61 -14.88
CA VAL A 148 39.11 -7.99 -14.41
C VAL A 148 37.70 -8.13 -13.82
N LEU A 149 37.25 -7.17 -13.01
CA LEU A 149 35.91 -7.17 -12.43
C LEU A 149 34.81 -7.10 -13.51
N ILE A 150 34.99 -6.25 -14.52
CA ILE A 150 34.06 -6.14 -15.66
C ILE A 150 34.01 -7.46 -16.44
N VAL A 151 35.16 -8.07 -16.72
CA VAL A 151 35.25 -9.35 -17.44
C VAL A 151 34.58 -10.46 -16.64
N LEU A 152 34.85 -10.58 -15.34
CA LEU A 152 34.21 -11.57 -14.47
C LEU A 152 32.69 -11.36 -14.39
N THR A 153 32.25 -10.11 -14.31
CA THR A 153 30.81 -9.77 -14.30
C THR A 153 30.16 -10.13 -15.63
N ALA A 154 30.79 -9.79 -16.75
CA ALA A 154 30.31 -10.14 -18.08
C ALA A 154 30.22 -11.66 -18.26
N LEU A 155 31.22 -12.41 -17.83
CA LEU A 155 31.20 -13.88 -17.83
C LEU A 155 30.04 -14.42 -16.98
N CYS A 156 29.87 -13.92 -15.75
CA CYS A 156 28.76 -14.33 -14.88
C CYS A 156 27.37 -14.05 -15.50
N LEU A 157 27.24 -12.94 -16.21
CA LEU A 157 25.98 -12.54 -16.85
C LEU A 157 25.70 -13.30 -18.16
N THR A 158 26.73 -13.68 -18.91
CA THR A 158 26.58 -14.25 -20.26
C THR A 158 26.64 -15.78 -20.30
N VAL A 159 27.32 -16.43 -19.34
CA VAL A 159 27.47 -17.89 -19.30
C VAL A 159 26.10 -18.58 -19.23
N PRO A 160 25.77 -19.51 -20.14
CA PRO A 160 24.52 -20.23 -20.08
C PRO A 160 24.53 -21.18 -18.87
N PHE A 161 23.61 -20.98 -17.93
CA PHE A 161 23.45 -21.87 -16.79
C PHE A 161 22.36 -22.90 -17.09
N SER A 162 22.51 -24.10 -16.54
CA SER A 162 21.39 -25.05 -16.50
C SER A 162 20.25 -24.47 -15.65
N ILE A 163 19.02 -24.94 -15.89
CA ILE A 163 17.84 -24.50 -15.14
C ILE A 163 18.05 -24.69 -13.63
N THR A 164 18.62 -25.81 -13.22
CA THR A 164 18.95 -26.10 -11.82
C THR A 164 19.94 -25.09 -11.25
N ALA A 165 21.02 -24.79 -11.97
CA ALA A 165 22.01 -23.80 -11.53
C ALA A 165 21.41 -22.39 -11.46
N GLN A 166 20.51 -22.04 -12.39
CA GLN A 166 19.80 -20.76 -12.38
C GLN A 166 18.87 -20.62 -11.18
N VAL A 167 18.12 -21.67 -10.82
CA VAL A 167 17.26 -21.67 -9.63
C VAL A 167 18.10 -21.52 -8.36
N VAL A 168 19.22 -22.25 -8.24
CA VAL A 168 20.14 -22.12 -7.10
C VAL A 168 20.72 -20.71 -7.02
N PHE A 169 21.17 -20.15 -8.14
CA PHE A 169 21.71 -18.79 -8.19
C PHE A 169 20.69 -17.74 -7.71
N VAL A 170 19.46 -17.77 -8.24
CA VAL A 170 18.39 -16.87 -7.84
C VAL A 170 18.01 -17.07 -6.37
N ALA A 171 17.96 -18.31 -5.89
CA ALA A 171 17.68 -18.62 -4.48
C ALA A 171 18.76 -18.04 -3.55
N VAL A 172 20.04 -18.16 -3.91
CA VAL A 172 21.15 -17.57 -3.17
C VAL A 172 21.04 -16.04 -3.16
N LEU A 173 20.82 -15.40 -4.31
CA LEU A 173 20.61 -13.95 -4.38
C LEU A 173 19.43 -13.51 -3.50
N ALA A 174 18.31 -14.25 -3.53
CA ALA A 174 17.12 -13.95 -2.73
C ALA A 174 17.37 -14.10 -1.22
N VAL A 175 18.13 -15.13 -0.80
CA VAL A 175 18.50 -15.32 0.61
C VAL A 175 19.42 -14.20 1.09
N VAL A 176 20.43 -13.82 0.28
CA VAL A 176 21.34 -12.72 0.60
C VAL A 176 20.56 -11.40 0.69
N ALA A 177 19.75 -11.09 -0.33
CA ALA A 177 18.93 -9.88 -0.35
C ALA A 177 17.98 -9.82 0.85
N SER A 178 17.31 -10.93 1.19
CA SER A 178 16.39 -11.00 2.34
C SER A 178 17.09 -10.83 3.68
N SER A 179 18.34 -11.32 3.79
CA SER A 179 19.16 -11.19 5.00
C SER A 179 19.60 -9.74 5.22
N VAL A 180 19.98 -9.05 4.15
CA VAL A 180 20.44 -7.65 4.18
C VAL A 180 19.26 -6.67 4.30
N ARG A 181 18.06 -7.06 3.83
CA ARG A 181 16.85 -6.26 3.91
C ARG A 181 16.53 -5.89 5.37
N GLY A 182 16.52 -4.59 5.66
CA GLY A 182 16.20 -4.03 6.99
C GLY A 182 17.41 -3.71 7.86
N VAL A 183 18.64 -3.97 7.39
CA VAL A 183 19.86 -3.44 8.03
C VAL A 183 19.96 -1.95 7.73
N LYS A 184 20.13 -1.12 8.77
CA LYS A 184 20.31 0.33 8.61
C LYS A 184 21.76 0.61 8.17
N GLY A 185 21.93 1.39 7.10
CA GLY A 185 23.25 1.78 6.59
C GLY A 185 23.23 2.10 5.10
N ARG A 186 24.32 2.65 4.56
CA ARG A 186 24.48 2.93 3.13
C ARG A 186 24.88 1.69 2.34
N LEU A 187 25.87 0.93 2.85
CA LEU A 187 26.36 -0.30 2.23
C LEU A 187 25.28 -1.38 2.00
N PRO A 188 24.34 -1.65 2.94
CA PRO A 188 23.23 -2.58 2.69
C PRO A 188 22.37 -2.18 1.48
N ASN A 189 22.06 -0.89 1.34
CA ASN A 189 21.25 -0.39 0.23
C ASN A 189 22.00 -0.52 -1.10
N MET A 190 23.30 -0.15 -1.14
CA MET A 190 24.14 -0.31 -2.32
C MET A 190 24.26 -1.78 -2.74
N LEU A 191 24.44 -2.69 -1.77
CA LEU A 191 24.48 -4.13 -2.04
C LEU A 191 23.15 -4.65 -2.62
N LEU A 192 22.01 -4.23 -2.07
CA LEU A 192 20.69 -4.61 -2.61
C LEU A 192 20.48 -4.09 -4.04
N ILE A 193 20.94 -2.88 -4.34
CA ILE A 193 20.92 -2.31 -5.69
C ILE A 193 21.77 -3.17 -6.63
N ILE A 194 23.00 -3.51 -6.24
CA ILE A 194 23.90 -4.33 -7.05
C ILE A 194 23.30 -5.72 -7.30
N LEU A 195 22.75 -6.38 -6.29
CA LEU A 195 22.10 -7.68 -6.43
C LEU A 195 20.89 -7.61 -7.38
N SER A 196 20.09 -6.56 -7.29
CA SER A 196 18.95 -6.30 -8.19
C SER A 196 19.40 -6.08 -9.63
N LEU A 197 20.47 -5.31 -9.84
CA LEU A 197 21.06 -5.09 -11.16
C LEU A 197 21.61 -6.38 -11.76
N ILE A 198 22.33 -7.20 -10.99
CA ILE A 198 22.85 -8.50 -11.47
C ILE A 198 21.71 -9.40 -11.93
N ALA A 199 20.65 -9.54 -11.12
CA ALA A 199 19.49 -10.35 -11.48
C ALA A 199 18.78 -9.82 -12.75
N SER A 200 18.61 -8.50 -12.84
CA SER A 200 17.94 -7.85 -13.97
C SER A 200 18.76 -7.94 -15.26
N CYS A 201 20.07 -7.67 -15.20
CA CYS A 201 20.98 -7.80 -16.35
C CYS A 201 21.00 -9.23 -16.88
N ARG A 202 21.04 -10.23 -15.98
CA ARG A 202 21.02 -11.64 -16.34
C ARG A 202 19.73 -12.03 -17.06
N TYR A 203 18.58 -11.58 -16.56
CA TYR A 203 17.28 -11.77 -17.21
C TYR A 203 17.25 -11.10 -18.59
N LEU A 204 17.71 -9.85 -18.68
CA LEU A 204 17.69 -9.09 -19.92
C LEU A 204 18.59 -9.74 -20.98
N TRP A 205 19.76 -10.24 -20.58
CA TRP A 205 20.64 -11.02 -21.47
C TRP A 205 19.95 -12.26 -22.04
N TRP A 206 19.25 -13.03 -21.20
CA TRP A 206 18.45 -14.17 -21.66
C TRP A 206 17.35 -13.74 -22.62
N ARG A 207 16.66 -12.62 -22.34
CA ARG A 207 15.64 -12.05 -23.22
C ARG A 207 16.18 -11.71 -24.61
N TYR A 208 17.31 -11.01 -24.67
CA TYR A 208 17.98 -10.63 -25.92
C TYR A 208 18.44 -11.85 -26.73
N SER A 209 18.99 -12.86 -26.06
CA SER A 209 19.62 -14.00 -26.75
C SER A 209 18.65 -15.11 -27.14
N SER A 210 17.61 -15.36 -26.34
CA SER A 210 16.81 -16.59 -26.44
C SER A 210 15.37 -16.40 -26.92
N THR A 211 14.86 -15.17 -26.99
CA THR A 211 13.42 -14.94 -27.19
C THR A 211 13.02 -14.24 -28.48
N ILE A 212 13.99 -13.81 -29.30
CA ILE A 212 13.72 -13.22 -30.61
C ILE A 212 13.59 -14.33 -31.64
N ASN A 213 12.41 -14.47 -32.23
CA ASN A 213 12.17 -15.36 -33.36
C ASN A 213 12.43 -14.60 -34.67
N TRP A 214 13.30 -15.16 -35.51
CA TRP A 214 13.70 -14.56 -36.79
C TRP A 214 12.89 -15.09 -37.99
N ASP A 215 12.02 -16.07 -37.79
CA ASP A 215 11.35 -16.79 -38.89
C ASP A 215 10.17 -16.03 -39.50
N LYS A 216 9.57 -15.07 -38.78
CA LYS A 216 8.38 -14.32 -39.23
C LYS A 216 8.50 -12.83 -38.92
N ASP A 217 8.27 -11.99 -39.93
CA ASP A 217 8.42 -10.53 -39.82
C ASP A 217 7.52 -9.88 -38.77
N LEU A 218 6.27 -10.34 -38.64
CA LEU A 218 5.30 -9.80 -37.68
C LEU A 218 5.65 -10.20 -36.23
N ASP A 219 6.04 -11.46 -36.02
CA ASP A 219 6.45 -11.95 -34.70
C ASP A 219 7.75 -11.26 -34.26
N MET A 220 8.67 -10.99 -35.19
CA MET A 220 9.88 -10.20 -34.96
C MET A 220 9.54 -8.75 -34.55
N MET A 221 8.66 -8.05 -35.27
CA MET A 221 8.27 -6.68 -34.92
C MET A 221 7.63 -6.60 -33.52
N LEU A 222 6.68 -7.49 -33.22
CA LEU A 222 6.04 -7.52 -31.91
C LEU A 222 7.04 -7.89 -30.80
N GLY A 223 7.94 -8.84 -31.05
CA GLY A 223 9.01 -9.22 -30.14
C GLY A 223 9.97 -8.07 -29.85
N LEU A 224 10.34 -7.30 -30.88
CA LEU A 224 11.24 -6.15 -30.76
C LEU A 224 10.59 -5.00 -29.99
N VAL A 225 9.31 -4.69 -30.25
CA VAL A 225 8.58 -3.66 -29.49
C VAL A 225 8.49 -4.03 -28.01
N LEU A 226 8.19 -5.30 -27.71
CA LEU A 226 8.14 -5.79 -26.35
C LEU A 226 9.52 -5.72 -25.66
N LEU A 227 10.57 -6.11 -26.38
CA LEU A 227 11.95 -6.01 -25.90
C LEU A 227 12.34 -4.56 -25.63
N MET A 228 11.99 -3.60 -26.50
CA MET A 228 12.23 -2.17 -26.28
C MET A 228 11.50 -1.65 -25.03
N ALA A 229 10.25 -2.08 -24.81
CA ALA A 229 9.50 -1.71 -23.60
C ALA A 229 10.14 -2.28 -22.32
N GLU A 230 10.64 -3.52 -22.36
CA GLU A 230 11.38 -4.13 -21.26
C GLU A 230 12.72 -3.39 -21.00
N THR A 231 13.48 -3.07 -22.05
CA THR A 231 14.74 -2.31 -21.94
C THR A 231 14.51 -0.90 -21.41
N TYR A 232 13.43 -0.24 -21.83
CA TYR A 232 13.01 1.05 -21.26
C TYR A 232 12.72 0.93 -19.76
N SER A 233 11.98 -0.10 -19.35
CA SER A 233 11.69 -0.34 -17.93
C SER A 233 12.97 -0.60 -17.12
N TRP A 234 13.93 -1.33 -17.70
CA TRP A 234 15.24 -1.55 -17.10
C TRP A 234 16.08 -0.27 -16.97
N MET A 235 16.05 0.62 -17.97
CA MET A 235 16.66 1.96 -17.90
C MET A 235 16.07 2.80 -16.77
N VAL A 236 14.74 2.86 -16.66
CA VAL A 236 14.06 3.59 -15.59
C VAL A 236 14.44 3.04 -14.22
N LEU A 237 14.59 1.72 -14.09
CA LEU A 237 15.05 1.07 -12.86
C LEU A 237 16.48 1.50 -12.49
N ILE A 238 17.41 1.55 -13.46
CA ILE A 238 18.77 2.06 -13.22
C ILE A 238 18.74 3.51 -12.76
N LEU A 239 18.00 4.38 -13.45
CA LEU A 239 17.90 5.79 -13.10
C LEU A 239 17.30 5.98 -11.70
N SER A 240 16.30 5.18 -11.35
CA SER A 240 15.69 5.17 -10.01
C SER A 240 16.70 4.79 -8.93
N TYR A 241 17.59 3.84 -9.22
CA TYR A 241 18.69 3.51 -8.31
C TYR A 241 19.70 4.65 -8.19
N PHE A 242 20.13 5.26 -9.30
CA PHE A 242 21.05 6.42 -9.24
C PHE A 242 20.53 7.54 -8.33
N GLN A 243 19.22 7.82 -8.36
CA GLN A 243 18.61 8.82 -7.49
C GLN A 243 18.58 8.42 -6.00
N THR A 244 18.54 7.12 -5.71
CA THR A 244 18.34 6.58 -4.34
C THR A 244 19.62 6.08 -3.67
N ILE A 245 20.74 5.96 -4.40
CA ILE A 245 22.02 5.48 -3.86
C ILE A 245 22.54 6.36 -2.71
N TRP A 246 22.40 7.68 -2.81
CA TRP A 246 22.92 8.61 -1.80
C TRP A 246 21.82 9.54 -1.25
N PRO A 247 21.01 9.06 -0.29
CA PRO A 247 20.06 9.92 0.40
C PRO A 247 20.82 10.94 1.25
N LEU A 248 20.69 12.22 0.91
CA LEU A 248 21.27 13.31 1.68
C LEU A 248 20.46 13.52 2.95
N ASN A 249 20.87 12.88 4.04
CA ASN A 249 20.28 13.11 5.35
C ASN A 249 20.74 14.46 5.90
N ARG A 250 19.98 15.53 5.62
CA ARG A 250 20.17 16.82 6.30
C ARG A 250 19.52 16.76 7.67
N THR A 251 20.31 16.88 8.72
CA THR A 251 19.78 17.14 10.06
C THR A 251 19.17 18.55 10.09
N PRO A 252 17.97 18.74 10.66
CA PRO A 252 17.43 20.07 10.85
C PRO A 252 18.39 20.90 11.70
N GLU A 253 18.83 22.03 11.17
CA GLU A 253 19.68 22.94 11.92
C GLU A 253 18.81 23.73 12.90
N THR A 254 19.22 23.77 14.17
CA THR A 254 18.50 24.53 15.19
C THR A 254 18.67 26.02 14.92
N LEU A 255 17.58 26.78 15.08
CA LEU A 255 17.64 28.24 15.02
C LEU A 255 18.62 28.78 16.07
N PRO A 256 19.37 29.86 15.79
CA PRO A 256 20.22 30.51 16.77
C PRO A 256 19.42 30.89 18.03
N GLU A 257 20.03 30.76 19.20
CA GLU A 257 19.37 31.02 20.48
C GLU A 257 18.91 32.47 20.64
N ASP A 258 19.63 33.44 20.06
CA ASP A 258 19.23 34.85 20.08
C ASP A 258 18.11 35.14 19.07
N PRO A 259 16.87 35.41 19.52
CA PRO A 259 15.76 35.69 18.63
C PRO A 259 15.95 36.96 17.82
N LYS A 260 16.86 37.88 18.19
CA LYS A 260 17.13 39.11 17.43
C LYS A 260 17.81 38.82 16.09
N THR A 261 18.64 37.80 16.03
CA THR A 261 19.36 37.37 14.82
C THR A 261 18.47 36.66 13.80
N TRP A 262 17.25 36.28 14.18
CA TRP A 262 16.38 35.55 13.26
C TRP A 262 16.02 36.39 12.03
N PRO A 263 16.11 35.81 10.81
CA PRO A 263 15.72 36.50 9.60
C PRO A 263 14.22 36.82 9.62
N SER A 264 13.85 37.93 9.00
CA SER A 264 12.44 38.21 8.71
C SER A 264 12.00 37.30 7.57
N ILE A 265 10.91 36.56 7.76
CA ILE A 265 10.37 35.63 6.76
C ILE A 265 9.05 36.19 6.24
N ASP A 266 8.95 36.30 4.92
CA ASP A 266 7.69 36.56 4.21
C ASP A 266 7.08 35.24 3.76
N LEU A 267 5.85 34.99 4.18
CA LEU A 267 5.15 33.74 3.89
C LEU A 267 4.16 33.96 2.75
N PHE A 268 4.37 33.27 1.62
CA PHE A 268 3.42 33.25 0.51
C PHE A 268 2.53 32.00 0.57
N ILE A 269 1.21 32.22 0.61
CA ILE A 269 0.22 31.14 0.56
C ILE A 269 -0.56 31.27 -0.76
N PRO A 270 -0.29 30.42 -1.76
CA PRO A 270 -1.10 30.39 -2.97
C PRO A 270 -2.45 29.74 -2.67
N THR A 271 -3.55 30.37 -3.09
CA THR A 271 -4.91 29.85 -2.98
C THR A 271 -5.71 30.22 -4.23
N TYR A 272 -6.48 29.26 -4.75
CA TYR A 272 -7.31 29.44 -5.94
C TYR A 272 -8.79 29.52 -5.55
N ASN A 273 -9.39 28.39 -5.17
CA ASN A 273 -10.82 28.25 -4.86
C ASN A 273 -11.04 27.46 -3.55
N GLU A 274 -10.05 27.44 -2.65
CA GLU A 274 -10.23 26.81 -1.34
C GLU A 274 -11.18 27.65 -0.47
N GLU A 275 -12.02 26.97 0.31
CA GLU A 275 -12.94 27.62 1.23
C GLU A 275 -12.20 28.45 2.30
N LEU A 276 -12.82 29.57 2.68
CA LEU A 276 -12.24 30.59 3.57
C LEU A 276 -11.72 30.02 4.90
N ASP A 277 -12.41 29.03 5.46
CA ASP A 277 -12.06 28.45 6.74
C ASP A 277 -10.80 27.57 6.65
N VAL A 278 -10.56 26.90 5.50
CA VAL A 278 -9.35 26.12 5.24
C VAL A 278 -8.13 27.03 5.11
N VAL A 279 -8.26 28.13 4.38
CA VAL A 279 -7.17 29.11 4.21
C VAL A 279 -6.83 29.76 5.55
N ARG A 280 -7.86 30.15 6.32
CA ARG A 280 -7.67 30.72 7.66
C ARG A 280 -6.94 29.74 8.59
N ALA A 281 -7.34 28.47 8.61
CA ALA A 281 -6.68 27.45 9.42
C ALA A 281 -5.21 27.26 9.03
N ARG A 282 -4.89 27.26 7.72
CA ARG A 282 -3.51 27.18 7.22
C ARG A 282 -2.67 28.37 7.66
N CYS A 283 -3.19 29.60 7.50
CA CYS A 283 -2.53 30.82 7.94
C CYS A 283 -2.22 30.79 9.45
N TRP A 284 -3.21 30.42 10.28
CA TRP A 284 -3.03 30.33 11.72
C TRP A 284 -2.00 29.29 12.13
N ARG A 285 -2.05 28.09 11.54
CA ARG A 285 -1.10 27.02 11.84
C ARG A 285 0.33 27.44 11.50
N GLN A 286 0.53 28.11 10.37
CA GLN A 286 1.86 28.56 9.97
C GLN A 286 2.39 29.72 10.83
N ARG A 287 1.52 30.67 11.22
CA ARG A 287 1.85 31.75 12.17
C ARG A 287 2.28 31.18 13.53
N LEU A 288 1.59 30.15 14.02
CA LEU A 288 1.92 29.51 15.29
C LEU A 288 3.27 28.76 15.22
N SER A 289 3.54 28.10 14.10
CA SER A 289 4.76 27.31 13.89
C SER A 289 6.04 28.16 13.73
N ILE A 290 5.94 29.34 13.12
CA ILE A 290 7.09 30.24 12.87
C ILE A 290 7.30 31.23 14.04
N GLY A 291 6.29 31.39 14.92
CA GLY A 291 6.32 32.33 16.02
C GLY A 291 6.08 33.78 15.58
N GLN A 292 6.29 34.73 16.50
CA GLN A 292 5.87 36.13 16.38
C GLN A 292 6.63 36.96 15.31
N LYS A 293 7.65 36.40 14.64
CA LYS A 293 8.53 37.14 13.72
C LYS A 293 8.11 37.13 12.24
N THR A 294 6.94 36.58 11.90
CA THR A 294 6.39 36.69 10.53
C THR A 294 6.03 38.16 10.24
N ARG A 295 6.80 38.79 9.34
CA ARG A 295 6.68 40.22 9.02
C ARG A 295 5.41 40.50 8.23
N SER A 296 5.17 39.68 7.21
CA SER A 296 3.97 39.73 6.37
C SER A 296 3.58 38.33 5.90
N ILE A 297 2.27 38.07 5.86
CA ILE A 297 1.71 36.89 5.20
C ILE A 297 1.02 37.41 3.95
N PHE A 298 1.53 36.98 2.80
CA PHE A 298 0.99 37.33 1.49
C PHE A 298 0.13 36.20 0.97
N ILE A 299 -1.10 36.53 0.60
CA ILE A 299 -2.02 35.58 -0.04
C ILE A 299 -2.22 36.04 -1.47
N SER A 300 -1.78 35.21 -2.42
CA SER A 300 -1.93 35.43 -3.86
C SER A 300 -3.20 34.75 -4.37
N TRP A 301 -3.99 35.48 -5.17
CA TRP A 301 -5.38 35.13 -5.51
C TRP A 301 -5.62 35.29 -7.02
N MET A 302 -6.11 34.26 -7.71
CA MET A 302 -6.23 34.30 -9.17
C MET A 302 -7.65 34.54 -9.74
N MET A 303 -8.78 34.12 -9.12
CA MET A 303 -10.11 34.40 -9.71
C MET A 303 -11.32 34.30 -8.74
N VAL A 304 -12.19 35.34 -8.75
CA VAL A 304 -13.57 35.47 -8.17
C VAL A 304 -13.81 35.78 -6.65
N ASN A 305 -14.15 37.04 -6.29
CA ASN A 305 -14.55 37.56 -4.94
C ASN A 305 -13.46 38.13 -4.00
N VAL A 306 -12.59 38.98 -4.53
CA VAL A 306 -11.55 39.75 -3.81
C VAL A 306 -12.06 40.54 -2.60
N ILE A 307 -13.29 41.08 -2.64
CA ILE A 307 -13.77 42.07 -1.65
C ILE A 307 -14.11 41.44 -0.29
N ARG A 308 -14.79 40.29 -0.28
CA ARG A 308 -15.16 39.58 0.97
C ARG A 308 -13.92 39.01 1.66
N PHE A 309 -12.95 38.54 0.88
CA PHE A 309 -11.69 37.99 1.35
C PHE A 309 -10.76 39.05 1.94
N ARG A 310 -10.55 40.16 1.21
CA ARG A 310 -9.73 41.29 1.67
C ARG A 310 -10.24 41.86 3.00
N ARG A 311 -11.56 41.96 3.18
CA ARG A 311 -12.17 42.38 4.46
C ARG A 311 -11.99 41.38 5.60
N SER A 312 -12.01 40.07 5.33
CA SER A 312 -11.79 39.06 6.38
C SER A 312 -10.33 38.93 6.79
N LEU A 313 -9.40 39.18 5.87
CA LEU A 313 -7.96 39.10 6.12
C LEU A 313 -7.36 40.41 6.64
N SER A 314 -7.92 41.57 6.26
CA SER A 314 -7.55 42.85 6.87
C SER A 314 -7.86 42.88 8.36
N LYS A 315 -8.96 42.22 8.77
CA LYS A 315 -9.30 41.99 10.19
C LYS A 315 -8.25 41.16 10.94
N LEU A 316 -7.43 40.40 10.22
CA LEU A 316 -6.35 39.57 10.76
C LEU A 316 -4.97 40.23 10.63
N GLY A 317 -4.89 41.47 10.10
CA GLY A 317 -3.62 42.19 9.91
C GLY A 317 -2.72 41.61 8.82
N LEU A 318 -3.28 40.84 7.87
CA LEU A 318 -2.54 40.16 6.81
C LEU A 318 -2.57 40.98 5.51
N ALA A 319 -1.43 41.08 4.84
CA ALA A 319 -1.29 41.83 3.59
C ALA A 319 -1.75 40.95 2.40
N THR A 320 -2.76 41.39 1.66
CA THR A 320 -3.22 40.70 0.45
C THR A 320 -2.54 41.28 -0.77
N PHE A 321 -1.95 40.43 -1.62
CA PHE A 321 -1.44 40.81 -2.93
C PHE A 321 -2.33 40.16 -3.98
N ALA A 322 -3.05 40.96 -4.75
CA ALA A 322 -3.86 40.48 -5.87
C ALA A 322 -3.41 41.26 -7.10
N ASP A 323 -3.02 40.54 -8.15
CA ASP A 323 -2.84 41.17 -9.45
C ASP A 323 -4.19 41.72 -9.92
N PRO A 324 -4.19 42.88 -10.59
CA PRO A 324 -5.42 43.42 -11.16
C PRO A 324 -6.01 42.39 -12.15
N PRO A 325 -7.34 42.20 -12.18
CA PRO A 325 -7.95 41.22 -13.07
C PRO A 325 -7.51 41.52 -14.51
N MET A 326 -7.17 40.48 -15.29
CA MET A 326 -6.72 40.62 -16.69
C MET A 326 -7.62 41.50 -17.56
N SER A 327 -8.89 41.72 -17.18
CA SER A 327 -9.82 42.65 -17.83
C SER A 327 -9.46 44.14 -17.69
N THR A 328 -8.44 44.49 -16.91
CA THR A 328 -7.99 45.88 -16.68
C THR A 328 -6.64 46.22 -17.30
N LEU A 329 -6.00 45.27 -18.00
CA LEU A 329 -4.86 45.56 -18.87
C LEU A 329 -5.39 46.33 -20.08
N ARG A 330 -5.19 47.65 -20.10
CA ARG A 330 -5.46 48.48 -21.29
C ARG A 330 -4.66 47.89 -22.46
N PRO A 331 -5.25 47.76 -23.66
CA PRO A 331 -4.46 47.40 -24.83
C PRO A 331 -3.37 48.45 -25.01
N VAL A 332 -2.12 48.01 -25.09
CA VAL A 332 -0.99 48.85 -25.48
C VAL A 332 -1.31 49.34 -26.88
N THR A 333 -1.73 50.60 -27.00
CA THR A 333 -1.87 51.26 -28.29
C THR A 333 -0.49 51.31 -28.92
N SER A 334 -0.27 50.50 -29.95
CA SER A 334 0.85 50.65 -30.86
C SER A 334 0.68 51.98 -31.60
N THR A 335 1.28 53.04 -31.09
CA THR A 335 1.55 54.24 -31.87
C THR A 335 2.60 53.88 -32.92
N THR A 336 2.11 53.64 -34.13
CA THR A 336 2.86 53.80 -35.37
C THR A 336 3.36 55.24 -35.47
N HIS A 337 4.68 55.40 -35.52
CA HIS A 337 5.37 56.45 -36.26
C HIS A 337 6.74 55.93 -36.70
#